data_AF-A0A1I8C2Q0-F1
#
_entry.id   AF-A0A1I8C2Q0-F1
#
_cell.length_a   1.000
_cell.length_b   1.000
_cell.length_c   1.000
_cell.angle_alpha   90.00
_cell.angle_beta   90.00
_cell.angle_gamma   90.00
#
_symmetry.space_group_name_H-M   'P 1'
#
loop_
_entity.id
_entity.type
_entity.pdbx_description
1 polymer ?
#
loop_
_entity_poly.entity_id
_entity_poly.type
_entity_poly.pdbx_seq_one_letter_code
_entity_poly.pdbx_strand_id
1 'polypeptide(L)'
;MINLLFDDDKTTKLKFSGHKAKLHYYEQINVLDFAVNHLLVDELNIDFHEYKNPNQNENKSLLNLLMNQGARFKKINCRFSSTRGLFYSLINKIEASTNYLNIVAKIEIVATESFDIKLCARAKNKNKEGGISTFEVNNINNPKVKFFIKLWEHAERIVYRLQIRRILWN
;
A
#
# COMPACT_ATOMS: atom_id res chain seq x y z
N MET A 1 -25.33 -9.09 -10.88
CA MET A 1 -24.27 -9.20 -11.90
C MET A 1 -24.42 -8.02 -12.85
N ILE A 2 -23.50 -7.06 -12.84
CA ILE A 2 -23.50 -5.99 -13.83
C ILE A 2 -22.73 -6.53 -15.04
N ASN A 3 -23.44 -7.00 -16.06
CA ASN A 3 -22.84 -7.28 -17.36
C ASN A 3 -22.70 -5.95 -18.11
N LEU A 4 -21.48 -5.48 -18.29
CA LEU A 4 -21.21 -4.22 -18.99
C LEU A 4 -21.01 -4.52 -20.48
N LEU A 5 -21.95 -4.03 -21.29
CA LEU A 5 -22.10 -4.29 -22.72
C LEU A 5 -21.07 -3.56 -23.61
N PHE A 6 -19.85 -3.31 -23.12
CA PHE A 6 -18.87 -2.45 -23.80
C PHE A 6 -17.58 -3.16 -24.20
N ASP A 7 -17.62 -4.49 -24.39
CA ASP A 7 -16.42 -5.28 -24.70
C ASP A 7 -15.81 -4.99 -26.09
N ASP A 8 -16.55 -4.36 -27.01
CA ASP A 8 -16.09 -4.21 -28.41
C ASP A 8 -15.50 -2.83 -28.78
N ASP A 9 -15.58 -1.81 -27.92
CA ASP A 9 -15.09 -0.47 -28.27
C ASP A 9 -13.73 -0.16 -27.63
N LYS A 10 -12.65 -0.41 -28.38
CA LYS A 10 -11.26 -0.11 -27.97
C LYS A 10 -11.01 1.37 -27.67
N THR A 11 -11.91 2.26 -28.07
CA THR A 11 -11.76 3.71 -27.88
C THR A 11 -12.37 4.21 -26.58
N THR A 12 -13.39 3.53 -26.05
CA THR A 12 -14.12 3.97 -24.85
C THR A 12 -13.73 3.13 -23.65
N LYS A 13 -12.73 3.59 -22.88
CA LYS A 13 -12.40 2.96 -21.58
C LYS A 13 -13.45 3.35 -20.55
N LEU A 14 -14.27 2.40 -20.13
CA LEU A 14 -15.21 2.59 -19.03
C LEU A 14 -14.47 3.05 -17.76
N LYS A 15 -14.87 4.20 -17.20
CA LYS A 15 -14.34 4.74 -15.95
C LYS A 15 -15.44 4.88 -14.90
N PHE A 16 -15.14 4.48 -13.67
CA PHE A 16 -15.98 4.68 -12.51
C PHE A 16 -15.35 5.77 -11.63
N SER A 17 -16.01 6.91 -11.53
CA SER A 17 -15.59 8.03 -10.70
C SER A 17 -16.28 8.02 -9.35
N GLY A 18 -15.54 8.36 -8.31
CA GLY A 18 -16.11 8.56 -6.98
C GLY A 18 -15.06 9.08 -6.01
N HIS A 19 -15.47 9.39 -4.78
CA HIS A 19 -14.49 9.75 -3.75
C HIS A 19 -13.71 8.52 -3.27
N LYS A 20 -14.40 7.40 -3.08
CA LYS A 20 -13.86 6.19 -2.46
C LYS A 20 -14.39 4.93 -3.13
N ALA A 21 -13.50 3.96 -3.36
CA ALA A 21 -13.85 2.61 -3.76
C ALA A 21 -13.51 1.60 -2.68
N LYS A 22 -14.38 0.61 -2.47
CA LYS A 22 -14.12 -0.56 -1.64
C LYS A 22 -14.19 -1.81 -2.50
N LEU A 23 -13.10 -2.56 -2.50
CA LEU A 23 -12.86 -3.72 -3.32
C LEU A 23 -12.64 -4.91 -2.38
N HIS A 24 -13.59 -5.85 -2.32
CA HIS A 24 -13.49 -7.06 -1.50
C HIS A 24 -13.45 -8.29 -2.41
N TYR A 25 -12.37 -9.07 -2.34
CA TYR A 25 -12.09 -10.12 -3.31
C TYR A 25 -11.56 -11.38 -2.65
N TYR A 26 -11.98 -12.52 -3.20
CA TYR A 26 -11.53 -13.85 -2.82
C TYR A 26 -10.27 -14.28 -3.59
N GLU A 27 -10.00 -13.67 -4.76
CA GLU A 27 -8.83 -13.90 -5.60
C GLU A 27 -8.29 -12.58 -6.19
N GLN A 28 -6.97 -12.49 -6.41
CA GLN A 28 -6.30 -11.27 -6.86
C GLN A 28 -6.38 -11.00 -8.37
N ILE A 29 -6.76 -12.00 -9.18
CA ILE A 29 -6.62 -11.92 -10.63
C ILE A 29 -7.54 -10.79 -11.15
N ASN A 30 -6.93 -9.81 -11.81
CA ASN A 30 -7.55 -8.63 -12.45
C ASN A 30 -8.09 -7.51 -11.54
N VAL A 31 -8.12 -7.64 -10.21
CA VAL A 31 -8.67 -6.55 -9.37
C VAL A 31 -7.79 -5.31 -9.36
N LEU A 32 -6.47 -5.50 -9.29
CA LEU A 32 -5.52 -4.38 -9.30
C LEU A 32 -5.53 -3.69 -10.66
N ASP A 33 -5.60 -4.48 -11.74
CA ASP A 33 -5.73 -3.95 -13.10
C ASP A 33 -7.06 -3.22 -13.28
N PHE A 34 -8.15 -3.74 -12.72
CA PHE A 34 -9.42 -3.04 -12.68
C PHE A 34 -9.31 -1.69 -11.96
N ALA A 35 -8.71 -1.69 -10.76
CA ALA A 35 -8.53 -0.49 -9.97
C ALA A 35 -7.70 0.56 -10.74
N VAL A 36 -6.59 0.14 -11.35
CA VAL A 36 -5.71 1.00 -12.14
C VAL A 36 -6.41 1.55 -13.38
N ASN A 37 -7.06 0.68 -14.15
CA ASN A 37 -7.54 1.03 -15.49
C ASN A 37 -8.95 1.59 -15.51
N HIS A 38 -9.77 1.36 -14.47
CA HIS A 38 -11.19 1.72 -14.50
C HIS A 38 -11.63 2.63 -13.36
N LEU A 39 -10.90 2.71 -12.24
CA LEU A 39 -11.30 3.60 -11.14
C LEU A 39 -10.66 5.00 -11.24
N LEU A 40 -11.46 6.02 -10.97
CA LEU A 40 -11.05 7.41 -10.77
C LEU A 40 -11.50 7.83 -9.36
N VAL A 41 -10.72 7.45 -8.35
CA VAL A 41 -11.04 7.68 -6.94
C VAL A 41 -9.85 8.23 -6.16
N ASP A 42 -10.14 9.00 -5.11
CA ASP A 42 -9.12 9.51 -4.17
C ASP A 42 -8.65 8.41 -3.22
N GLU A 43 -9.60 7.60 -2.73
CA GLU A 43 -9.34 6.54 -1.76
C GLU A 43 -9.68 5.15 -2.31
N LEU A 44 -8.74 4.23 -2.20
CA LEU A 44 -8.92 2.83 -2.56
C LEU A 44 -8.78 1.94 -1.33
N ASN A 45 -9.81 1.16 -1.02
CA ASN A 45 -9.76 0.11 -0.02
C ASN A 45 -9.77 -1.24 -0.72
N ILE A 46 -8.77 -2.07 -0.47
CA ILE A 46 -8.68 -3.42 -1.00
C ILE A 46 -8.58 -4.41 0.15
N ASP A 47 -9.51 -5.37 0.17
CA ASP A 47 -9.55 -6.44 1.16
C ASP A 47 -9.26 -7.79 0.48
N PHE A 48 -8.13 -8.37 0.86
CA PHE A 48 -7.66 -9.69 0.47
C PHE A 48 -7.54 -10.63 1.68
N HIS A 49 -8.34 -10.41 2.73
CA HIS A 49 -8.32 -11.22 3.94
C HIS A 49 -8.46 -12.73 3.66
N GLU A 50 -9.32 -13.10 2.71
CA GLU A 50 -9.57 -14.50 2.37
C GLU A 50 -8.53 -15.11 1.42
N TYR A 51 -7.54 -14.32 1.01
CA TYR A 51 -6.54 -14.75 0.06
C TYR A 51 -5.41 -15.52 0.75
N LYS A 52 -5.46 -16.86 0.68
CA LYS A 52 -4.60 -17.73 1.49
C LYS A 52 -3.17 -17.91 0.96
N ASN A 53 -2.90 -17.67 -0.32
CA ASN A 53 -1.60 -17.98 -0.95
C ASN A 53 -1.17 -16.92 -1.99
N PRO A 54 -0.75 -15.71 -1.59
CA PRO A 54 -0.16 -14.77 -2.53
C PRO A 54 1.12 -15.34 -3.12
N ASN A 55 1.12 -15.56 -4.44
CA ASN A 55 2.34 -15.90 -5.15
C ASN A 55 3.26 -14.66 -5.21
N GLN A 56 4.54 -14.85 -5.52
CA GLN A 56 5.50 -13.73 -5.54
C GLN A 56 5.14 -12.66 -6.60
N ASN A 57 4.45 -13.04 -7.67
CA ASN A 57 4.06 -12.13 -8.77
C ASN A 57 2.93 -11.17 -8.36
N GLU A 58 2.04 -11.59 -7.48
CA GLU A 58 0.92 -10.80 -6.97
C GLU A 58 1.37 -9.69 -6.02
N ASN A 59 2.33 -10.00 -5.14
CA ASN A 59 3.01 -9.00 -4.33
C ASN A 59 3.71 -7.94 -5.21
N LYS A 60 4.17 -8.31 -6.40
CA LYS A 60 4.80 -7.39 -7.35
C LYS A 60 3.79 -6.40 -7.94
N SER A 61 2.58 -6.86 -8.31
CA SER A 61 1.52 -5.98 -8.86
C SER A 61 1.03 -4.98 -7.83
N LEU A 62 0.76 -5.42 -6.60
CA LEU A 62 0.39 -4.52 -5.51
C LEU A 62 1.52 -3.53 -5.20
N LEU A 63 2.76 -4.02 -5.08
CA LEU A 63 3.90 -3.15 -4.84
C LEU A 63 4.08 -2.14 -5.98
N ASN A 64 3.82 -2.53 -7.22
CA ASN A 64 3.85 -1.62 -8.36
C ASN A 64 2.76 -0.54 -8.28
N LEU A 65 1.53 -0.92 -7.87
CA LEU A 65 0.46 0.03 -7.59
C LEU A 65 0.89 1.04 -6.51
N LEU A 66 1.40 0.56 -5.38
CA LEU A 66 1.79 1.41 -4.25
C LEU A 66 2.96 2.36 -4.57
N MET A 67 3.87 1.93 -5.44
CA MET A 67 5.14 2.64 -5.69
C MET A 67 5.16 3.50 -6.96
N ASN A 68 4.45 3.08 -8.01
CA ASN A 68 4.65 3.64 -9.36
C ASN A 68 3.37 4.18 -10.01
N GLN A 69 2.21 3.64 -9.65
CA GLN A 69 0.91 4.00 -10.26
C GLN A 69 -0.03 4.67 -9.25
N GLY A 70 0.45 4.83 -8.03
CA GLY A 70 -0.37 5.11 -6.87
C GLY A 70 -0.54 6.59 -6.54
N ALA A 71 0.27 7.48 -7.12
CA ALA A 71 0.25 8.92 -6.80
C ALA A 71 -1.10 9.59 -7.03
N ARG A 72 -1.94 9.05 -7.92
CA ARG A 72 -3.31 9.55 -8.12
C ARG A 72 -4.25 9.27 -6.94
N PHE A 73 -3.91 8.28 -6.10
CA PHE A 73 -4.66 7.98 -4.89
C PHE A 73 -4.07 8.76 -3.72
N LYS A 74 -4.93 9.48 -3.00
CA LYS A 74 -4.57 10.12 -1.72
C LYS A 74 -4.32 9.07 -0.65
N LYS A 75 -5.10 7.98 -0.67
CA LYS A 75 -5.02 6.89 0.31
C LYS A 75 -5.26 5.53 -0.34
N ILE A 76 -4.41 4.56 -0.02
CA ILE A 76 -4.69 3.14 -0.26
C ILE A 76 -4.70 2.40 1.07
N ASN A 77 -5.80 1.70 1.35
CA ASN A 77 -5.94 0.79 2.49
C ASN A 77 -5.99 -0.64 1.99
N CYS A 78 -5.23 -1.50 2.63
CA CYS A 78 -4.95 -2.85 2.18
C CYS A 78 -5.12 -3.80 3.36
N ARG A 79 -5.90 -4.87 3.22
CA ARG A 79 -5.97 -5.95 4.21
C ARG A 79 -5.44 -7.24 3.59
N PHE A 80 -4.44 -7.86 4.22
CA PHE A 80 -3.70 -8.99 3.65
C PHE A 80 -3.27 -10.01 4.70
N SER A 81 -3.15 -11.26 4.27
CA SER A 81 -2.64 -12.38 5.07
C SER A 81 -1.12 -12.42 5.20
N SER A 82 -0.39 -12.27 4.08
CA SER A 82 1.08 -12.31 4.07
C SER A 82 1.71 -10.91 3.97
N THR A 83 1.79 -10.21 5.09
CA THR A 83 2.21 -8.79 5.14
C THR A 83 3.70 -8.56 5.41
N ARG A 84 4.42 -9.54 5.96
CA ARG A 84 5.85 -9.37 6.32
C ARG A 84 6.72 -9.07 5.11
N GLY A 85 6.66 -9.90 4.07
CA GLY A 85 7.47 -9.73 2.86
C GLY A 85 7.12 -8.45 2.09
N LEU A 86 5.82 -8.12 2.03
CA LEU A 86 5.32 -6.88 1.45
C LEU A 86 5.86 -5.65 2.21
N PHE A 87 5.85 -5.68 3.55
CA PHE A 87 6.38 -4.60 4.37
C PHE A 87 7.85 -4.32 4.09
N TYR A 88 8.73 -5.32 4.19
CA TYR A 88 10.16 -5.12 3.95
C TYR A 88 10.42 -4.64 2.51
N SER A 89 9.69 -5.19 1.54
CA SER A 89 9.78 -4.74 0.15
C SER A 89 9.36 -3.28 -0.02
N LEU A 90 8.30 -2.86 0.66
CA LEU A 90 7.79 -1.49 0.62
C LEU A 90 8.78 -0.51 1.25
N ILE A 91 9.32 -0.81 2.44
CA ILE A 91 10.33 0.04 3.08
C ILE A 91 11.59 0.15 2.22
N ASN A 92 12.11 -0.98 1.73
CA ASN A 92 13.31 -0.98 0.89
C ASN A 92 13.12 -0.16 -0.38
N LYS A 93 11.95 -0.30 -1.05
CA LYS A 93 11.67 0.50 -2.24
C LYS A 93 11.44 1.97 -1.92
N ILE A 94 10.82 2.31 -0.80
CA ILE A 94 10.68 3.71 -0.37
C ILE A 94 12.05 4.36 -0.13
N GLU A 95 12.97 3.64 0.52
CA GLU A 95 14.34 4.10 0.73
C GLU A 95 15.11 4.32 -0.58
N ALA A 96 15.01 3.36 -1.51
CA ALA A 96 15.87 3.30 -2.69
C ALA A 96 15.24 3.82 -4.00
N SER A 97 13.93 4.12 -4.04
CA SER A 97 13.27 4.52 -5.28
C SER A 97 13.77 5.87 -5.77
N THR A 98 14.11 5.97 -7.05
CA THR A 98 14.34 7.24 -7.75
C THR A 98 13.03 7.90 -8.19
N ASN A 99 11.96 7.11 -8.32
CA ASN A 99 10.63 7.57 -8.71
C ASN A 99 9.72 7.82 -7.48
N TYR A 100 10.24 8.56 -6.51
CA TYR A 100 9.55 8.81 -5.24
C TYR A 100 8.31 9.69 -5.37
N LEU A 101 8.13 10.39 -6.49
CA LEU A 101 6.94 11.21 -6.77
C LEU A 101 5.70 10.35 -7.00
N ASN A 102 5.88 9.13 -7.51
CA ASN A 102 4.78 8.23 -7.88
C ASN A 102 4.26 7.36 -6.74
N ILE A 103 4.91 7.43 -5.57
CA ILE A 103 4.54 6.69 -4.36
C ILE A 103 3.25 7.27 -3.78
N VAL A 104 2.30 6.40 -3.42
CA VAL A 104 1.06 6.79 -2.74
C VAL A 104 1.36 7.63 -1.50
N ALA A 105 0.64 8.73 -1.32
CA ALA A 105 0.87 9.65 -0.20
C ALA A 105 0.58 9.02 1.17
N LYS A 106 -0.46 8.17 1.26
CA LYS A 106 -0.82 7.41 2.46
C LYS A 106 -1.15 5.95 2.13
N ILE A 107 -0.37 5.05 2.69
CA ILE A 107 -0.55 3.60 2.60
C ILE A 107 -0.91 3.08 3.98
N GLU A 108 -1.96 2.29 4.07
CA GLU A 108 -2.34 1.59 5.29
C GLU A 108 -2.46 0.11 5.00
N ILE A 109 -1.79 -0.72 5.79
CA ILE A 109 -1.81 -2.17 5.66
C ILE A 109 -2.26 -2.76 6.98
N VAL A 110 -3.36 -3.50 6.96
CA VAL A 110 -3.84 -4.30 8.08
C VAL A 110 -3.48 -5.74 7.78
N ALA A 111 -2.67 -6.34 8.65
CA ALA A 111 -2.30 -7.72 8.56
C ALA A 111 -3.35 -8.60 9.24
N THR A 112 -3.68 -9.74 8.65
CA THR A 112 -4.48 -10.77 9.34
C THR A 112 -3.60 -11.61 10.25
N GLU A 113 -2.32 -11.75 9.91
CA GLU A 113 -1.31 -12.42 10.71
C GLU A 113 -0.34 -11.38 11.29
N SER A 114 0.01 -11.54 12.56
CA SER A 114 1.01 -10.66 13.16
C SER A 114 2.42 -11.14 12.86
N PHE A 115 3.36 -10.21 12.69
CA PHE A 115 4.74 -10.56 12.33
C PHE A 115 5.76 -9.70 13.07
N ASP A 116 6.93 -10.29 13.34
CA ASP A 116 8.06 -9.58 13.94
C ASP A 116 8.72 -8.64 12.92
N ILE A 117 8.90 -7.38 13.33
CA ILE A 117 9.58 -6.36 12.56
C ILE A 117 10.88 -5.97 13.23
N LYS A 118 11.98 -6.12 12.48
CA LYS A 118 13.24 -5.45 12.77
C LYS A 118 13.25 -4.11 12.03
N LEU A 119 13.20 -3.02 12.79
CA LEU A 119 13.35 -1.68 12.24
C LEU A 119 14.70 -1.55 11.53
N CYS A 120 14.71 -0.89 10.37
CA CYS A 120 15.95 -0.68 9.64
C CYS A 120 16.94 0.17 10.46
N ALA A 121 18.24 -0.06 10.27
CA ALA A 121 19.29 0.70 10.96
C ALA A 121 19.19 2.21 10.67
N ARG A 122 18.64 2.57 9.51
CA ARG A 122 18.51 3.95 9.01
C ARG A 122 17.25 4.67 9.48
N ALA A 123 16.37 4.01 10.23
CA ALA A 123 15.19 4.64 10.80
C ALA A 123 15.59 5.73 11.80
N LYS A 124 15.00 6.92 11.66
CA LYS A 124 15.24 8.10 12.51
C LYS A 124 14.02 8.39 13.38
N ASN A 125 14.19 9.24 14.40
CA ASN A 125 13.11 9.74 15.25
C ASN A 125 12.21 8.62 15.80
N LYS A 126 12.85 7.56 16.29
CA LYS A 126 12.15 6.38 16.82
C LYS A 126 11.46 6.77 18.12
N ASN A 127 10.16 6.51 18.19
CA ASN A 127 9.36 6.66 19.41
C ASN A 127 8.48 5.42 19.58
N LYS A 128 8.24 5.04 20.84
CA LYS A 128 7.33 3.95 21.21
C LYS A 128 6.45 4.43 22.35
N GLU A 129 5.15 4.41 22.14
CA GLU A 129 4.14 4.81 23.13
C GLU A 129 3.05 3.75 23.16
N GLY A 130 2.96 3.02 24.28
CA GLY A 130 2.10 1.84 24.40
C GLY A 130 2.40 0.80 23.30
N GLY A 131 1.34 0.27 22.69
CA GLY A 131 1.42 -0.69 21.57
C GLY A 131 1.65 -0.04 20.21
N ILE A 132 2.29 1.14 20.14
CA ILE A 132 2.51 1.88 18.89
C ILE A 132 3.98 2.28 18.78
N SER A 133 4.61 1.87 17.68
CA SER A 133 5.96 2.30 17.30
C SER A 133 5.91 3.24 16.11
N THR A 134 6.66 4.33 16.16
CA THR A 134 6.76 5.31 15.07
C THR A 134 8.20 5.63 14.74
N PHE A 135 8.49 5.86 13.47
CA PHE A 135 9.82 6.24 13.00
C PHE A 135 9.76 6.90 11.62
N GLU A 136 10.85 7.55 11.24
CA GLU A 136 11.02 8.16 9.93
C GLU A 136 12.02 7.39 9.07
N VAL A 137 11.73 7.34 7.78
CA VAL A 137 12.64 6.83 6.76
C VAL A 137 12.81 7.89 5.68
N ASN A 138 14.07 8.19 5.37
CA ASN A 138 14.42 9.13 4.31
C ASN A 138 14.71 8.36 3.03
N ASN A 139 14.31 8.92 1.88
CA ASN A 139 14.77 8.42 0.61
C ASN A 139 16.27 8.74 0.43
N ILE A 140 17.04 7.74 0.00
CA ILE A 140 18.51 7.85 -0.15
C ILE A 140 18.87 8.75 -1.33
N ASN A 141 18.07 8.72 -2.41
CA ASN A 141 18.31 9.52 -3.61
C ASN A 141 17.81 10.96 -3.47
N ASN A 142 16.90 11.24 -2.54
CA ASN A 142 16.47 12.60 -2.19
C ASN A 142 16.11 12.70 -0.69
N PRO A 143 17.06 13.13 0.17
CA PRO A 143 16.85 13.23 1.62
C PRO A 143 15.75 14.20 2.06
N LYS A 144 15.28 15.10 1.16
CA LYS A 144 14.12 15.98 1.44
C LYS A 144 12.80 15.20 1.45
N VAL A 145 12.76 14.05 0.78
CA VAL A 145 11.60 13.16 0.75
C VAL A 145 11.67 12.23 1.95
N LYS A 146 10.73 12.42 2.87
CA LYS A 146 10.64 11.66 4.11
C LYS A 146 9.32 10.92 4.19
N PHE A 147 9.36 9.77 4.82
CA PHE A 147 8.19 8.94 5.10
C PHE A 147 8.11 8.70 6.59
N PHE A 148 6.94 9.00 7.14
CA PHE A 148 6.56 8.66 8.50
C PHE A 148 5.92 7.28 8.49
N ILE A 149 6.42 6.40 9.36
CA ILE A 149 5.94 5.04 9.50
C ILE A 149 5.40 4.85 10.91
N LYS A 150 4.21 4.27 11.01
CA LYS A 150 3.52 3.94 12.25
C LYS A 150 3.14 2.46 12.24
N LEU A 151 3.51 1.76 13.29
CA LEU A 151 3.24 0.35 13.52
C LEU A 151 2.33 0.23 14.74
N TRP A 152 1.31 -0.62 14.66
CA TRP A 152 0.53 -1.04 15.82
C TRP A 152 0.89 -2.49 16.16
N GLU A 153 1.14 -2.72 17.44
CA GLU A 153 1.72 -3.94 17.99
C GLU A 153 0.77 -4.55 19.04
N HIS A 154 0.58 -5.88 19.04
CA HIS A 154 -0.19 -6.59 20.09
C HIS A 154 0.66 -6.85 21.35
N ALA A 155 1.92 -7.22 21.13
CA ALA A 155 2.99 -7.37 22.11
C ALA A 155 4.28 -6.83 21.46
N GLU A 156 5.39 -6.73 22.19
CA GLU A 156 6.60 -6.11 21.65
C GLU A 156 6.97 -6.67 20.27
N ARG A 157 6.99 -5.80 19.25
CA ARG A 157 7.37 -6.06 17.86
C ARG A 157 6.42 -6.95 17.05
N ILE A 158 5.31 -7.41 17.63
CA ILE A 158 4.29 -8.21 16.94
C ILE A 158 3.31 -7.26 16.25
N VAL A 159 3.58 -6.94 14.98
CA VAL A 159 2.85 -5.93 14.22
C VAL A 159 1.62 -6.52 13.53
N TYR A 160 0.46 -5.88 13.74
CA TYR A 160 -0.79 -6.23 13.04
C TYR A 160 -1.31 -5.13 12.11
N ARG A 161 -0.79 -3.90 12.23
CA ARG A 161 -1.15 -2.79 11.35
C ARG A 161 0.05 -1.90 11.12
N LEU A 162 0.12 -1.39 9.89
CA LEU A 162 1.13 -0.47 9.41
C LEU A 162 0.43 0.71 8.73
N GLN A 163 1.00 1.89 8.94
CA GLN A 163 0.72 3.06 8.14
C GLN A 163 2.04 3.66 7.68
N ILE A 164 2.10 4.02 6.40
CA ILE A 164 3.18 4.81 5.81
C ILE A 164 2.56 6.08 5.26
N ARG A 165 3.15 7.23 5.60
CA ARG A 165 2.71 8.54 5.11
C ARG A 165 3.91 9.33 4.61
N ARG A 166 3.83 9.83 3.38
CA ARG A 166 4.78 10.81 2.88
C ARG A 166 4.63 12.12 3.65
N ILE A 167 5.74 12.67 4.14
CA ILE A 167 5.76 13.98 4.79
C ILE A 167 5.85 15.02 3.67
N LEU A 168 4.79 15.80 3.48
CA LEU A 168 4.79 16.97 2.62
C LEU A 168 5.26 18.15 3.48
N TRP A 169 6.27 18.87 3.01
CA TRP A 169 6.67 20.13 3.62
C TRP A 169 5.61 21.16 3.23
N ASN A 170 4.95 21.75 4.24
CA ASN A 170 4.18 22.98 4.07
C ASN A 170 5.13 24.18 4.10
#